data_AF-A0A0P1GLG5-F1
#
_entry.id   AF-A0A0P1GLG5-F1
#
_cell.length_a   1.000
_cell.length_b   1.000
_cell.length_c   1.000
_cell.angle_alpha   90.00
_cell.angle_beta   90.00
_cell.angle_gamma   90.00
#
_symmetry.space_group_name_H-M   'P 1'
#
loop_
_entity.id
_entity.type
_entity.pdbx_description
1 polymer ?
#
loop_
_entity_poly.entity_id
_entity_poly.type
_entity_poly.pdbx_seq_one_letter_code
_entity_poly.pdbx_strand_id
1 'polypeptide(L)'
;MVRRWEIGIGLTGLLFALFSLFFWFPNDIQGAFMETTRAGKPEPGDAFFPVLLAGFIAFIAAIQIVSALLKRDQEAQGSDYPRLDGENIKFLALFLAIILGSLAVVYWIGPLAVWLTQEELTYRQLVDTAPYKYLGVVVGGFALTFSLISWAEGRLRARSAVVSALLILVLILVFDVALTNIQLPPNADF
;
A
#
# COMPACT_ATOMS: atom_id res chain seq x y z
N MET A 1 5.06 -6.06 32.08
CA MET A 1 4.49 -7.07 31.14
C MET A 1 4.21 -6.53 29.73
N VAL A 2 4.26 -5.20 29.53
CA VAL A 2 3.78 -4.48 28.33
C VAL A 2 4.51 -4.80 27.02
N ARG A 3 5.79 -5.17 27.05
CA ARG A 3 6.61 -5.38 25.82
C ARG A 3 6.38 -6.69 25.07
N ARG A 4 5.73 -7.68 25.69
CA ARG A 4 5.63 -9.04 25.10
C ARG A 4 4.74 -9.07 23.85
N TRP A 5 3.74 -8.19 23.78
CA TRP A 5 2.82 -8.11 22.64
C TRP A 5 3.45 -7.43 21.42
N GLU A 6 4.15 -6.30 21.61
CA GLU A 6 4.86 -5.63 20.50
C GLU A 6 5.92 -6.53 19.88
N ILE A 7 6.72 -7.18 20.73
CA ILE A 7 7.72 -8.16 20.30
C ILE A 7 7.03 -9.38 19.67
N GLY A 8 5.91 -9.84 20.23
CA GLY A 8 5.16 -10.99 19.72
C GLY A 8 4.61 -10.76 18.31
N ILE A 9 4.02 -9.58 18.05
CA ILE A 9 3.51 -9.21 16.72
C ILE A 9 4.67 -9.09 15.73
N GLY A 10 5.72 -8.35 16.09
CA GLY A 10 6.91 -8.20 15.24
C GLY A 10 7.55 -9.56 14.94
N LEU A 11 7.74 -10.40 15.95
CA LEU A 11 8.36 -11.72 15.79
C LEU A 11 7.51 -12.63 14.89
N THR A 12 6.18 -12.63 15.08
CA THR A 12 5.28 -13.44 14.25
C THR A 12 5.33 -12.99 12.79
N GLY A 13 5.25 -11.68 12.54
CA GLY A 13 5.35 -11.11 11.20
C GLY A 13 6.70 -11.39 10.54
N LEU A 14 7.80 -11.27 11.29
CA LEU A 14 9.15 -11.57 10.81
C LEU A 14 9.30 -13.06 10.47
N LEU A 15 8.91 -13.96 11.38
CA LEU A 15 8.99 -15.40 11.15
C LEU A 15 8.16 -15.82 9.95
N PHE A 16 6.94 -15.28 9.81
CA PHE A 16 6.09 -15.57 8.67
C PHE A 16 6.69 -15.07 7.36
N ALA A 17 7.21 -13.84 7.32
CA ALA A 17 7.86 -13.29 6.14
C ALA A 17 9.11 -14.08 5.73
N LEU A 18 9.97 -14.44 6.69
CA LEU A 18 11.16 -15.26 6.44
C LEU A 18 10.77 -16.66 5.97
N PHE A 19 9.76 -17.27 6.60
CA PHE A 19 9.23 -18.56 6.17
C PHE A 19 8.74 -18.48 4.72
N SER A 20 7.98 -17.44 4.38
CA SER A 20 7.49 -17.25 3.02
C SER A 20 8.64 -17.08 2.01
N LEU A 21 9.64 -16.25 2.32
CA LEU A 21 10.77 -15.99 1.43
C LEU A 21 11.67 -17.20 1.20
N PHE A 22 11.91 -18.02 2.22
CA PHE A 22 12.90 -19.10 2.17
C PHE A 22 12.31 -20.50 1.94
N PHE A 23 11.04 -20.71 2.27
CA PHE A 23 10.42 -22.05 2.19
C PHE A 23 9.16 -22.06 1.35
N TRP A 24 8.28 -21.07 1.46
CA TRP A 24 7.03 -21.09 0.69
C TRP A 24 7.26 -20.69 -0.76
N PHE A 25 7.68 -19.45 -1.01
CA PHE A 25 7.80 -18.89 -2.35
C PHE A 25 8.72 -19.72 -3.25
N PRO A 26 9.90 -20.18 -2.80
CA PRO A 26 10.77 -21.01 -3.65
C PRO A 26 10.14 -22.35 -4.07
N ASN A 27 9.15 -22.85 -3.34
CA ASN A 27 8.48 -24.12 -3.64
C ASN A 27 7.17 -23.95 -4.42
N ASP A 28 6.58 -22.76 -4.41
CA ASP A 28 5.24 -22.49 -4.95
C ASP A 28 5.27 -21.59 -6.19
N ILE A 29 6.25 -20.69 -6.27
CA ILE A 29 6.40 -19.72 -7.35
C ILE A 29 7.41 -20.27 -8.37
N GLN A 30 7.02 -20.31 -9.64
CA GLN A 30 7.84 -20.91 -10.70
C GLN A 30 8.73 -19.89 -11.40
N GLY A 31 8.32 -18.63 -11.46
CA GLY A 31 9.06 -17.58 -12.13
C GLY A 31 10.07 -16.87 -11.23
N ALA A 32 10.87 -16.03 -11.88
CA ALA A 32 11.93 -15.27 -11.23
C ALA A 32 11.43 -13.90 -10.72
N PHE A 33 12.27 -13.20 -9.95
CA PHE A 33 11.96 -11.82 -9.54
C PHE A 33 11.86 -10.87 -10.75
N MET A 34 12.76 -11.05 -11.74
CA MET A 34 12.71 -10.36 -13.03
C MET A 34 12.88 -11.40 -14.12
N GLU A 35 12.05 -11.32 -15.15
CA GLU A 35 12.08 -12.17 -16.33
C GLU A 35 12.41 -11.37 -17.57
N THR A 36 12.80 -12.07 -18.63
CA THR A 36 13.01 -11.45 -19.94
C THR A 36 11.96 -12.00 -20.89
N THR A 37 11.09 -11.11 -21.38
CA THR A 37 10.10 -11.44 -22.40
C THR A 37 10.74 -12.11 -23.62
N ARG A 38 9.93 -12.81 -24.42
CA ARG A 38 10.35 -13.29 -25.75
C ARG A 38 10.88 -12.18 -26.68
N ALA A 39 10.52 -10.92 -26.39
CA ALA A 39 10.99 -9.74 -27.11
C ALA A 39 12.30 -9.14 -26.54
N GLY A 40 12.92 -9.78 -25.54
CA GLY A 40 14.18 -9.34 -24.94
C GLY A 40 14.05 -8.19 -23.93
N LYS A 41 12.82 -7.80 -23.56
CA LYS A 41 12.57 -6.74 -22.57
C LYS A 41 12.50 -7.30 -21.15
N PRO A 42 13.17 -6.69 -20.16
CA PRO A 42 13.04 -7.08 -18.76
C PRO A 42 11.62 -6.75 -18.27
N GLU A 43 10.98 -7.70 -17.60
CA GLU A 43 9.66 -7.55 -16.99
C GLU A 43 9.65 -8.14 -15.57
N PRO A 44 8.84 -7.60 -14.66
CA PRO A 44 8.62 -8.19 -13.35
C PRO A 44 8.01 -9.58 -13.48
N GLY A 45 8.65 -10.59 -12.88
CA GLY A 45 8.12 -11.96 -12.86
C GLY A 45 7.07 -12.16 -11.77
N ASP A 46 6.48 -13.35 -11.71
CA ASP A 46 5.45 -13.73 -10.72
C ASP A 46 5.93 -13.59 -9.26
N ALA A 47 7.22 -13.77 -9.00
CA ALA A 47 7.83 -13.63 -7.69
C ALA A 47 8.01 -12.16 -7.25
N PHE A 48 7.91 -11.18 -8.16
CA PHE A 48 8.28 -9.79 -7.90
C PHE A 48 7.49 -9.17 -6.72
N PHE A 49 6.16 -9.19 -6.81
CA PHE A 49 5.30 -8.59 -5.79
C PHE A 49 5.28 -9.37 -4.47
N PRO A 50 5.16 -10.72 -4.45
CA PRO A 50 5.23 -11.48 -3.21
C PRO A 50 6.54 -11.28 -2.45
N VAL A 51 7.67 -11.30 -3.15
CA VAL A 51 9.00 -11.09 -2.54
C VAL A 51 9.14 -9.68 -1.98
N LEU A 52 8.71 -8.65 -2.72
CA LEU A 52 8.70 -7.26 -2.21
C LEU A 52 7.83 -7.14 -0.96
N LEU A 53 6.60 -7.67 -1.00
CA LEU A 53 5.67 -7.61 0.12
C LEU A 53 6.26 -8.28 1.38
N ALA A 54 6.74 -9.51 1.25
CA ALA A 54 7.34 -10.23 2.37
C ALA A 54 8.62 -9.53 2.87
N GLY A 55 9.43 -8.99 1.97
CA GLY A 55 10.60 -8.17 2.32
C GLY A 55 10.24 -6.94 3.15
N PHE A 56 9.20 -6.20 2.75
CA PHE A 56 8.71 -5.05 3.53
C PHE A 56 8.13 -5.46 4.89
N ILE A 57 7.38 -6.55 4.96
CA ILE A 57 6.87 -7.09 6.23
C ILE A 57 8.05 -7.44 7.16
N ALA A 58 9.06 -8.16 6.65
CA ALA A 58 10.25 -8.50 7.42
C ALA A 58 10.99 -7.26 7.90
N PHE A 59 11.15 -6.25 7.04
CA PHE A 59 11.82 -5.00 7.38
C PHE A 59 11.09 -4.20 8.47
N ILE A 60 9.77 -4.01 8.32
CA ILE A 60 8.95 -3.29 9.30
C ILE A 60 8.92 -4.05 10.63
N ALA A 61 8.76 -5.38 10.57
CA ALA A 61 8.80 -6.24 11.75
C ALA A 61 10.14 -6.16 12.50
N ALA A 62 11.26 -6.14 11.77
CA ALA A 62 12.59 -5.96 12.36
C ALA A 62 12.72 -4.59 13.04
N ILE A 63 12.30 -3.51 12.38
CA ILE A 63 12.29 -2.16 12.98
C ILE A 63 11.43 -2.14 14.24
N GLN A 64 10.26 -2.77 14.23
CA GLN A 64 9.38 -2.84 15.39
C GLN A 64 10.05 -3.56 16.57
N ILE A 65 10.66 -4.72 16.33
CA ILE A 65 11.39 -5.48 17.38
C ILE A 65 12.54 -4.63 17.92
N VAL A 66 13.37 -4.06 17.05
CA VAL A 66 14.51 -3.22 17.46
C VAL A 66 14.01 -2.01 18.26
N SER A 67 12.93 -1.35 17.83
CA SER A 67 12.34 -0.21 18.54
C SER A 67 11.83 -0.61 19.93
N ALA A 68 11.18 -1.77 20.05
CA ALA A 68 10.69 -2.31 21.33
C ALA A 68 11.83 -2.71 22.27
N LEU A 69 12.98 -3.12 21.73
CA LEU A 69 14.19 -3.44 22.51
C LEU A 69 14.98 -2.19 22.91
N LEU A 70 15.07 -1.18 22.05
CA LEU A 70 15.84 0.05 22.28
C LEU A 70 15.13 1.06 23.17
N LYS A 71 13.78 1.07 23.23
CA LYS A 71 13.05 1.92 24.16
C LYS A 71 13.46 1.58 25.60
N ARG A 72 14.15 2.50 26.27
CA ARG A 72 14.51 2.39 27.70
C ARG A 72 13.27 2.69 28.55
N ASP A 73 13.15 2.05 29.70
CA ASP A 73 11.98 2.09 30.62
C ASP A 73 11.56 3.50 31.09
N GLN A 74 11.03 4.35 30.21
CA GLN A 74 10.40 5.62 30.59
C GLN A 74 8.90 5.48 30.84
N GLU A 75 8.29 4.33 30.54
CA GLU A 75 6.86 4.07 30.71
C GLU A 75 6.57 2.95 31.72
N ALA A 76 7.27 2.98 32.86
CA ALA A 76 6.80 2.33 34.09
C ALA A 76 5.79 3.23 34.85
N GLN A 77 5.08 4.12 34.15
CA GLN A 77 3.96 4.88 34.70
C GLN A 77 2.65 4.23 34.27
N GLY A 78 2.02 3.52 35.21
CA GLY A 78 0.60 3.17 35.24
C GLY A 78 -0.03 2.71 33.92
N SER A 79 0.06 1.41 33.63
CA SER A 79 -0.66 0.80 32.51
C SER A 79 -2.16 0.72 32.80
N ASP A 80 -2.87 1.83 32.67
CA ASP A 80 -4.26 1.79 32.25
C ASP A 80 -4.22 1.43 30.75
N TYR A 81 -4.44 0.15 30.45
CA TYR A 81 -4.61 -0.26 29.05
C TYR A 81 -5.79 0.57 28.50
N PRO A 82 -5.64 1.27 27.36
CA PRO A 82 -6.74 1.98 26.75
C PRO A 82 -7.90 1.01 26.58
N ARG A 83 -8.97 1.22 27.36
CA ARG A 83 -10.20 0.45 27.18
C ARG A 83 -10.75 0.78 25.79
N LEU A 84 -11.48 -0.16 25.21
CA LEU A 84 -12.28 0.12 24.01
C LEU A 84 -13.33 1.16 24.37
N ASP A 85 -12.97 2.43 24.22
CA ASP A 85 -13.85 3.58 24.39
C ASP A 85 -14.49 3.96 23.05
N GLY A 86 -15.64 4.63 23.09
CA GLY A 86 -16.35 5.09 21.90
C GLY A 86 -15.49 6.00 21.01
N GLU A 87 -14.55 6.74 21.60
CA GLU A 87 -13.58 7.56 20.86
C GLU A 87 -12.60 6.70 20.05
N ASN A 88 -12.10 5.60 20.62
CA ASN A 88 -11.21 4.67 19.93
C ASN A 88 -11.93 3.97 18.77
N ILE A 89 -13.20 3.59 18.98
CA ILE A 89 -14.04 3.00 17.92
C ILE A 89 -14.30 4.02 16.81
N LYS A 90 -14.62 5.27 17.17
CA LYS A 90 -14.82 6.36 16.20
C LYS A 90 -13.56 6.64 15.39
N PHE A 91 -12.40 6.66 16.04
CA PHE A 91 -11.10 6.81 15.40
C PHE A 91 -10.85 5.69 14.38
N LEU A 92 -11.03 4.43 14.80
CA LEU A 92 -10.84 3.27 13.94
C LEU A 92 -11.83 3.25 12.76
N ALA A 93 -13.11 3.58 13.02
CA ALA A 93 -14.15 3.65 12.00
C ALA A 93 -13.83 4.72 10.96
N LEU A 94 -13.35 5.90 11.38
CA LEU A 94 -12.97 6.98 10.46
C LEU A 94 -11.74 6.59 9.63
N PHE A 95 -10.74 5.97 10.24
CA PHE A 95 -9.57 5.46 9.53
C PHE A 95 -9.96 4.45 8.44
N LEU A 96 -10.80 3.47 8.79
CA LEU A 96 -11.33 2.49 7.85
C LEU A 96 -12.16 3.15 6.75
N ALA A 97 -12.99 4.15 7.09
CA ALA A 97 -13.78 4.87 6.11
C ALA A 97 -12.91 5.64 5.10
N ILE A 98 -11.81 6.26 5.55
CA ILE A 98 -10.84 6.92 4.66
C ILE A 98 -10.22 5.90 3.70
N ILE A 99 -9.77 4.75 4.21
CA ILE A 99 -9.15 3.70 3.39
C ILE A 99 -10.16 3.16 2.36
N LEU A 100 -11.31 2.67 2.82
CA LEU A 100 -12.32 2.06 1.96
C LEU A 100 -12.89 3.06 0.96
N GLY A 101 -13.15 4.30 1.39
CA GLY A 101 -13.61 5.37 0.52
C GLY A 101 -12.59 5.69 -0.58
N SER A 102 -11.30 5.78 -0.23
CA SER A 102 -10.26 6.07 -1.21
C SER A 102 -10.05 4.90 -2.18
N LEU A 103 -10.10 3.65 -1.70
CA LEU A 103 -10.04 2.46 -2.56
C LEU A 103 -11.26 2.37 -3.50
N ALA A 104 -12.44 2.73 -3.01
CA ALA A 104 -13.62 2.83 -3.87
C ALA A 104 -13.43 3.89 -4.96
N VAL A 105 -12.80 5.03 -4.65
CA VAL A 105 -12.44 6.04 -5.66
C VAL A 105 -11.45 5.49 -6.67
N VAL A 106 -10.40 4.78 -6.25
CA VAL A 106 -9.44 4.12 -7.16
C VAL A 106 -10.17 3.23 -8.15
N TYR A 107 -11.17 2.46 -7.70
CA TYR A 107 -11.92 1.53 -8.52
C TYR A 107 -12.94 2.21 -9.46
N TRP A 108 -13.71 3.17 -8.96
CA TRP A 108 -14.87 3.71 -9.68
C TRP A 108 -14.57 4.94 -10.55
N ILE A 109 -13.47 5.66 -10.31
CA ILE A 109 -13.19 6.91 -11.03
C ILE A 109 -12.99 6.70 -12.54
N GLY A 110 -12.39 5.56 -12.93
CA GLY A 110 -12.16 5.22 -14.33
C GLY A 110 -13.46 5.01 -15.11
N PRO A 111 -14.33 4.07 -14.69
CA PRO A 111 -15.65 3.90 -15.29
C PRO A 111 -16.49 5.18 -15.27
N LEU A 112 -16.42 5.96 -14.18
CA LEU A 112 -17.13 7.23 -14.06
C LEU A 112 -16.65 8.24 -15.10
N ALA A 113 -15.34 8.33 -15.34
CA ALA A 113 -14.78 9.25 -16.32
C ALA A 113 -15.27 8.92 -17.73
N VAL A 114 -15.23 7.66 -18.13
CA VAL A 114 -15.73 7.17 -19.45
C VAL A 114 -17.22 7.47 -19.62
N TRP A 115 -18.02 7.25 -18.57
CA TRP A 115 -19.45 7.56 -18.59
C TRP A 115 -19.72 9.07 -18.75
N LEU A 116 -18.92 9.92 -18.10
CA LEU A 116 -19.05 11.37 -18.18
C LEU A 116 -18.57 11.94 -19.52
N THR A 117 -17.51 11.38 -20.10
CA THR A 117 -16.97 11.82 -21.40
C THR A 117 -17.74 11.26 -22.60
N GLN A 118 -18.70 10.34 -22.36
CA GLN A 118 -19.50 9.69 -23.39
C GLN A 118 -18.66 9.02 -24.49
N GLU A 119 -17.53 8.42 -24.09
CA GLU A 119 -16.68 7.67 -25.02
C GLU A 119 -17.45 6.51 -25.64
N GLU A 120 -17.19 6.25 -26.92
CA GLU A 120 -17.76 5.10 -27.63
C GLU A 120 -17.18 3.78 -27.13
N LEU A 121 -15.97 3.82 -26.56
CA LEU A 121 -15.26 2.67 -26.02
C LEU A 121 -15.57 2.45 -24.54
N THR A 122 -15.60 1.19 -24.13
CA THR A 122 -15.79 0.81 -22.73
C THR A 122 -14.53 1.07 -21.91
N TYR A 123 -14.68 1.28 -20.59
CA TYR A 123 -13.53 1.48 -19.68
C TYR A 123 -12.47 0.38 -19.80
N ARG A 124 -12.88 -0.88 -19.98
CA ARG A 124 -11.96 -2.01 -20.16
C ARG A 124 -11.06 -1.83 -21.38
N GLN A 125 -11.56 -1.23 -22.45
CA GLN A 125 -10.79 -0.97 -23.68
C GLN A 125 -9.85 0.23 -23.53
N LEU A 126 -10.12 1.12 -22.58
CA LEU A 126 -9.34 2.33 -22.31
C LEU A 126 -8.42 2.18 -21.09
N VAL A 127 -8.39 1.00 -20.48
CA VAL A 127 -7.78 0.79 -19.15
C VAL A 127 -6.27 1.04 -19.15
N ASP A 128 -5.61 0.83 -20.29
CA ASP A 128 -4.17 1.06 -20.49
C ASP A 128 -3.87 2.31 -21.33
N THR A 129 -4.86 3.18 -21.54
CA THR A 129 -4.68 4.43 -22.30
C THR A 129 -4.67 5.65 -21.38
N ALA A 130 -3.83 6.63 -21.70
CA ALA A 130 -3.89 7.91 -21.02
C ALA A 130 -5.14 8.69 -21.47
N PRO A 131 -5.82 9.41 -20.56
CA PRO A 131 -5.50 9.59 -19.14
C PRO A 131 -6.08 8.51 -18.21
N TYR A 132 -6.96 7.65 -18.72
CA TYR A 132 -7.77 6.69 -17.95
C TYR A 132 -6.94 5.79 -17.04
N LYS A 133 -5.77 5.32 -17.50
CA LYS A 133 -4.88 4.48 -16.70
C LYS A 133 -4.34 5.13 -15.43
N TYR A 134 -4.31 6.48 -15.37
CA TYR A 134 -3.77 7.22 -14.23
C TYR A 134 -4.85 7.75 -13.28
N LEU A 135 -6.11 7.86 -13.71
CA LEU A 135 -7.15 8.53 -12.92
C LEU A 135 -7.37 7.86 -11.56
N GLY A 136 -7.45 6.53 -11.53
CA GLY A 136 -7.59 5.73 -10.31
C GLY A 136 -6.49 6.04 -9.30
N VAL A 137 -5.24 5.88 -9.74
CA VAL A 137 -4.06 6.07 -8.89
C VAL A 137 -3.90 7.53 -8.45
N VAL A 138 -4.10 8.49 -9.36
CA VAL A 138 -3.92 9.90 -9.04
C VAL A 138 -5.00 10.38 -8.07
N VAL A 139 -6.27 10.18 -8.40
CA VAL A 139 -7.37 10.72 -7.59
C VAL A 139 -7.53 9.92 -6.29
N GLY A 140 -7.58 8.59 -6.38
CA GLY A 140 -7.78 7.72 -5.23
C GLY A 140 -6.53 7.64 -4.33
N GLY A 141 -5.33 7.57 -4.92
CA GLY A 141 -4.08 7.62 -4.18
C GLY A 141 -3.87 8.96 -3.47
N PHE A 142 -4.27 10.07 -4.10
CA PHE A 142 -4.23 11.40 -3.48
C PHE A 142 -5.23 11.49 -2.35
N ALA A 143 -6.48 11.08 -2.56
CA ALA A 143 -7.49 11.06 -1.53
C ALA A 143 -7.03 10.26 -0.31
N LEU A 144 -6.43 9.08 -0.52
CA LEU A 144 -5.92 8.23 0.56
C LEU A 144 -4.80 8.91 1.35
N THR A 145 -3.71 9.26 0.65
CA THR A 145 -2.50 9.79 1.28
C THR A 145 -2.75 11.15 1.93
N PHE A 146 -3.43 12.06 1.24
CA PHE A 146 -3.75 13.38 1.76
C PHE A 146 -4.69 13.32 2.97
N SER A 147 -5.72 12.47 2.93
CA SER A 147 -6.66 12.33 4.05
C SER A 147 -5.97 11.75 5.27
N LEU A 148 -5.13 10.72 5.11
CA LEU A 148 -4.40 10.12 6.22
C LEU A 148 -3.38 11.09 6.84
N ILE A 149 -2.62 11.83 6.03
CA ILE A 149 -1.67 12.83 6.54
C ILE A 149 -2.43 13.95 7.26
N SER A 150 -3.48 14.49 6.64
CA SER A 150 -4.26 15.59 7.23
C SER A 150 -4.95 15.18 8.53
N TRP A 151 -5.44 13.95 8.57
CA TRP A 151 -6.06 13.38 9.76
C TRP A 151 -5.04 13.16 10.87
N ALA A 152 -3.85 12.63 10.55
CA ALA A 152 -2.76 12.47 11.52
C ALA A 152 -2.23 13.82 12.06
N GLU A 153 -2.18 14.86 11.22
CA GLU A 153 -1.78 16.21 11.62
C GLU A 153 -2.92 17.00 12.30
N GLY A 154 -4.15 16.53 12.21
CA GLY A 154 -5.37 17.21 12.67
C GLY A 154 -5.67 18.53 11.94
N ARG A 155 -5.01 18.81 10.82
CA ARG A 155 -5.14 20.08 10.07
C ARG A 155 -4.93 19.85 8.57
N LEU A 156 -5.67 20.58 7.74
CA LEU A 156 -5.43 20.64 6.30
C LEU A 156 -4.29 21.61 6.02
N ARG A 157 -3.19 21.11 5.43
CA ARG A 157 -2.04 21.93 5.04
C ARG A 157 -1.69 21.71 3.57
N ALA A 158 -1.33 22.80 2.89
CA ALA A 158 -0.86 22.74 1.51
C ALA A 158 0.39 21.85 1.36
N ARG A 159 1.27 21.84 2.37
CA ARG A 159 2.43 20.93 2.42
C ARG A 159 2.02 19.47 2.28
N SER A 160 0.95 19.06 2.95
CA SER A 160 0.45 17.68 2.96
C SER A 160 -0.08 17.28 1.59
N ALA A 161 -0.72 18.22 0.88
CA ALA A 161 -1.14 18.03 -0.52
C ALA A 161 0.07 17.85 -1.45
N VAL A 162 1.09 18.70 -1.33
CA VAL A 162 2.31 18.60 -2.16
C VAL A 162 3.05 17.28 -1.92
N VAL A 163 3.20 16.86 -0.66
CA VAL A 163 3.83 15.58 -0.32
C VAL A 163 3.04 14.41 -0.91
N SER A 164 1.71 14.44 -0.82
CA SER A 164 0.83 13.41 -1.40
C SER A 164 0.98 13.33 -2.92
N ALA A 165 0.96 14.48 -3.60
CA ALA A 165 1.16 14.54 -5.05
C ALA A 165 2.54 14.02 -5.48
N LEU A 166 3.60 14.37 -4.75
CA LEU A 166 4.95 13.88 -5.02
C LEU A 166 5.06 12.36 -4.83
N LEU A 167 4.45 11.80 -3.78
CA LEU A 167 4.44 10.35 -3.55
C LEU A 167 3.75 9.59 -4.68
N ILE A 168 2.62 10.11 -5.17
CA ILE A 168 1.91 9.53 -6.30
C ILE A 168 2.72 9.63 -7.58
N LEU A 169 3.38 10.77 -7.82
CA LEU A 169 4.25 10.93 -8.98
C LEU A 169 5.39 9.90 -8.95
N VAL A 170 6.04 9.72 -7.79
CA VAL A 170 7.08 8.70 -7.60
C VAL A 170 6.51 7.31 -7.86
N LEU A 171 5.30 7.01 -7.35
CA LEU A 171 4.63 5.73 -7.60
C LEU A 171 4.42 5.48 -9.09
N ILE A 172 3.91 6.47 -9.83
CA ILE A 172 3.70 6.39 -11.28
C ILE A 172 5.04 6.19 -12.00
N LEU A 173 6.09 6.93 -11.65
CA LEU A 173 7.40 6.77 -12.27
C LEU A 173 8.00 5.39 -12.03
N VAL A 174 7.85 4.84 -10.82
CA VAL A 174 8.34 3.50 -10.51
C VAL A 174 7.56 2.44 -11.28
N PHE A 175 6.22 2.48 -11.22
CA PHE A 175 5.39 1.40 -11.78
C PHE A 175 5.16 1.49 -13.29
N ASP A 176 4.93 2.69 -13.83
CA ASP A 176 4.63 2.87 -15.26
C ASP A 176 5.91 3.04 -16.08
N VAL A 177 6.89 3.81 -15.58
CA VAL A 177 8.12 4.09 -16.36
C VAL A 177 9.20 3.04 -16.10
N ALA A 178 9.56 2.79 -14.85
CA ALA A 178 10.69 1.91 -14.55
C ALA A 178 10.36 0.42 -14.76
N LEU A 179 9.11 0.01 -14.54
CA LEU A 179 8.70 -1.40 -14.66
C LEU A 179 8.00 -1.73 -15.98
N THR A 180 7.72 -0.72 -16.82
CA THR A 180 7.32 -0.69 -18.25
C THR A 180 6.15 -1.58 -18.72
N ASN A 181 5.70 -2.57 -17.94
CA ASN A 181 4.68 -3.57 -18.25
C ASN A 181 3.79 -3.92 -17.04
N ILE A 182 3.84 -3.14 -15.95
CA ILE A 182 2.90 -3.32 -14.84
C ILE A 182 1.71 -2.39 -15.05
N GLN A 183 0.52 -2.98 -15.19
CA GLN A 183 -0.73 -2.22 -15.13
C GLN A 183 -0.92 -1.68 -13.71
N LEU A 184 -1.13 -0.37 -13.62
CA LEU A 184 -1.42 0.30 -12.35
C LEU A 184 -2.76 -0.21 -11.78
N PRO A 185 -2.89 -0.49 -10.48
CA PRO A 185 -4.18 -0.84 -9.88
C PRO A 185 -5.22 0.26 -10.16
N PRO A 186 -6.48 -0.08 -10.52
CA PRO A 186 -7.11 -1.41 -10.56
C PRO A 186 -7.06 -2.07 -11.96
N ASN A 187 -6.20 -1.59 -12.86
CA ASN A 187 -6.31 -1.81 -14.31
C ASN A 187 -5.83 -3.19 -14.77
N ALA A 188 -5.34 -4.02 -13.85
CA ALA A 188 -5.00 -5.41 -14.11
C ALA A 188 -6.27 -6.23 -14.38
N ASP A 189 -6.33 -6.90 -15.53
CA ASP A 189 -7.43 -7.82 -15.88
C ASP A 189 -7.57 -8.93 -14.83
N PHE A 190 -8.82 -9.21 -14.42
CA PHE A 190 -9.23 -10.51 -13.90
C PHE A 190 -9.59 -11.44 -15.06
#